data_AF-A0A1Z5HVH0-F1
#
_entry.id   AF-A0A1Z5HVH0-F1
#
_cell.length_a   1.000
_cell.length_b   1.000
_cell.length_c   1.000
_cell.angle_alpha   90.00
_cell.angle_beta   90.00
_cell.angle_gamma   90.00
#
_symmetry.space_group_name_H-M   'P 1'
#
loop_
_entity.id
_entity.type
_entity.pdbx_description
1 polymer ?
#
loop_
_entity_poly.entity_id
_entity_poly.type
_entity_poly.pdbx_seq_one_letter_code
_entity_poly.pdbx_strand_id
1 'polypeptide(L)' 'MKKAEKKALVTGDVIIVGVDIAKKKHWARIYNPVGLDVVKPFSFQNTKDG' A
#
# COMPACT_ATOMS: atom_id res chain seq x y z
N MET A 1 10.85 -13.92 11.08
CA MET A 1 11.32 -12.61 10.61
C MET A 1 10.44 -11.50 11.16
N LYS A 2 11.02 -10.44 11.72
CA LYS A 2 10.33 -9.24 12.18
C LYS A 2 9.91 -8.39 10.98
N LYS A 3 8.81 -7.61 11.10
CA LYS A 3 8.26 -6.75 10.02
C LYS A 3 9.30 -5.82 9.37
N ALA A 4 10.27 -5.33 10.14
CA ALA A 4 11.33 -4.44 9.65
C ALA A 4 12.28 -5.15 8.67
N GLU A 5 12.66 -6.40 8.95
CA GLU A 5 13.56 -7.19 8.09
C GLU A 5 12.93 -7.43 6.71
N LYS A 6 11.63 -7.70 6.67
CA LYS A 6 10.90 -7.95 5.42
C LYS A 6 10.77 -6.69 4.54
N LYS A 7 10.67 -5.51 5.16
CA LYS A 7 10.64 -4.23 4.44
C LYS A 7 12.01 -3.85 3.90
N ALA A 8 13.09 -4.16 4.64
CA ALA A 8 14.46 -3.88 4.20
C ALA A 8 14.88 -4.68 2.94
N LEU A 9 14.18 -5.79 2.63
CA LEU A 9 14.39 -6.55 1.39
C LEU A 9 13.80 -5.86 0.14
N VAL A 10 12.98 -4.82 0.31
CA VAL A 10 12.39 -4.05 -0.78
C VAL A 10 13.37 -2.94 -1.15
N THR A 11 14.14 -3.14 -2.23
CA THR A 11 15.18 -2.21 -2.70
C THR A 11 14.95 -1.82 -4.17
N GLY A 12 15.54 -0.70 -4.61
CA GLY A 12 15.41 -0.19 -5.98
C GLY A 12 14.31 0.87 -6.16
N ASP A 13 13.99 1.20 -7.42
CA ASP A 13 12.94 2.14 -7.79
C ASP A 13 11.58 1.45 -7.73
N VAL A 14 10.99 1.42 -6.53
CA VAL A 14 9.77 0.68 -6.24
C VAL A 14 8.79 1.53 -5.43
N ILE A 15 7.50 1.37 -5.73
CA ILE A 15 6.40 1.93 -4.92
C ILE A 15 5.77 0.81 -4.11
N ILE A 16 5.36 1.11 -2.88
CA ILE A 16 4.66 0.15 -2.03
C ILE A 16 3.19 0.56 -1.98
N VAL A 17 2.30 -0.37 -2.36
CA VAL A 17 0.85 -0.19 -2.26
C VAL A 17 0.31 -1.04 -1.11
N GLY A 18 -0.13 -0.38 -0.06
CA GLY A 18 -0.89 -1.00 1.02
C GLY A 18 -2.38 -0.95 0.70
N VAL A 19 -3.03 -2.11 0.61
CA VAL A 19 -4.47 -2.23 0.38
C VAL A 19 -5.14 -2.78 1.64
N ASP A 20 -6.11 -2.03 2.16
CA ASP A 20 -6.98 -2.47 3.25
C ASP A 20 -8.39 -2.74 2.70
N ILE A 21 -8.82 -4.00 2.78
CA ILE A 21 -10.10 -4.47 2.26
C ILE A 21 -11.07 -4.70 3.43
N ALA A 22 -11.95 -3.73 3.70
CA ALA A 22 -13.08 -3.92 4.63
C ALA A 22 -14.41 -4.16 3.89
N LYS A 23 -15.43 -4.70 4.58
CA LYS A 23 -16.70 -5.12 3.95
C LYS A 23 -17.43 -4.05 3.12
N LYS A 24 -17.28 -2.76 3.45
CA LYS A 24 -18.01 -1.65 2.81
C LYS A 24 -17.12 -0.57 2.22
N LYS A 25 -15.85 -0.49 2.64
CA LYS A 25 -14.93 0.57 2.22
C LYS A 25 -13.53 0.00 2.13
N HIS A 26 -12.91 0.17 0.98
CA HIS A 26 -11.53 -0.22 0.75
C HIS A 26 -10.66 1.02 0.69
N TRP A 27 -9.40 0.88 1.08
CA TRP A 27 -8.43 1.98 1.06
C TRP A 27 -7.12 1.52 0.44
N ALA A 28 -6.55 2.41 -0.36
CA ALA A 28 -5.20 2.27 -0.88
C ALA A 28 -4.32 3.37 -0.27
N ARG A 29 -3.13 2.97 0.18
CA ARG A 29 -2.05 3.86 0.61
C ARG A 29 -0.82 3.55 -0.22
N ILE A 30 -0.32 4.56 -0.93
CA ILE A 30 0.88 4.44 -1.76
C ILE A 30 2.01 5.20 -1.08
N TYR A 31 3.09 4.50 -0.76
CA TYR A 31 4.23 5.06 -0.06
C TYR A 31 5.54 4.50 -0.60
N ASN A 32 6.62 5.25 -0.42
CA ASN A 32 7.95 4.84 -0.82
C ASN A 32 8.60 3.91 0.22
N PRO A 33 9.77 3.31 -0.05
CA PRO A 33 10.42 2.39 0.88
C PRO A 33 10.75 3.00 2.26
N VAL A 34 10.92 4.32 2.35
CA VAL A 34 11.16 5.04 3.63
C VAL A 34 9.86 5.40 4.37
N GLY A 35 8.69 5.06 3.82
CA GLY A 35 7.39 5.22 4.48
C GLY A 35 6.67 6.55 4.23
N LEU A 36 7.18 7.37 3.31
CA LEU A 36 6.56 8.64 2.93
C LEU A 36 5.48 8.38 1.88
N ASP A 37 4.32 9.01 2.07
CA ASP A 37 3.20 8.92 1.14
C ASP A 37 3.55 9.65 -0.17
N VAL A 38 3.41 8.94 -1.30
CA VAL A 38 3.63 9.51 -2.64
C VAL A 38 2.38 10.27 -3.09
N VAL A 39 1.21 9.79 -2.69
CA VAL A 39 -0.09 10.44 -2.89
C VAL A 39 -0.93 10.29 -1.62
N LYS A 40 -1.91 11.18 -1.45
CA LYS A 40 -2.86 11.08 -0.34
C LYS A 40 -3.59 9.72 -0.40
N PRO A 41 -3.72 9.00 0.73
CA PRO A 41 -4.51 7.77 0.78
C PRO A 41 -5.93 8.01 0.26
N PHE A 42 -6.47 7.06 -0.48
CA PHE A 42 -7.79 7.19 -1.09
C PHE A 42 -8.61 5.91 -0.93
N SER A 43 -9.92 6.08 -0.87
CA SER A 43 -10.85 4.95 -0.90
C SER A 43 -11.24 4.59 -2.31
N PHE A 44 -11.47 3.32 -2.56
CA PHE A 44 -11.90 2.81 -3.85
C PHE A 44 -13.00 1.76 -3.69
N GLN A 45 -13.73 1.50 -4.77
CA GLN A 45 -14.69 0.40 -4.85
C GLN A 45 -14.00 -0.78 -5.51
N ASN A 46 -14.07 -1.96 -4.90
CA ASN A 46 -13.53 -3.18 -5.48
C ASN A 46 -14.67 -3.92 -6.17
N THR A 47 -14.98 -3.52 -7.39
CA THR A 47 -16.02 -4.18 -8.20
C THR A 47 -15.36 -5.18 -9.14
N LYS A 48 -16.16 -6.12 -9.67
CA LYS A 48 -15.70 -7.09 -10.67
C LYS A 48 -15.35 -6.46 -12.03
N ASP A 49 -15.76 -5.22 -12.25
CA ASP A 49 -15.55 -4.49 -13.50
C ASP A 49 -14.23 -3.68 -13.50
N GLY A 50 -13.53 -3.60 -12.36
CA GLY A 50 -12.34 -2.77 -12.16
C GLY A 50 -12.70 -1.42 -11.58
#